data_AF-A0A2P6S1A0-F1
#
_entry.id   AF-A0A2P6S1A0-F1
#
_cell.length_a   1.000
_cell.length_b   1.000
_cell.length_c   1.000
_cell.angle_alpha   90.00
_cell.angle_beta   90.00
_cell.angle_gamma   90.00
#
_symmetry.space_group_name_H-M   'P 1'
#
loop_
_entity.id
_entity.type
_entity.pdbx_description
1 polymer ?
#
loop_
_entity_poly.entity_id
_entity_poly.type
_entity_poly.pdbx_seq_one_letter_code
_entity_poly.pdbx_strand_id
1 'polypeptide(L)'
;MVENLEKGISPFTIMEFIHQQVSISCQVLVSPSLSSEAYARGTITVNSKKNLDKLSGFLENPDHSIISSKGRPWVITEKRLAHDISLASIQAFIANYQTMLRSRKIETSNELKVVLSGTEEFNTAMLLKNLFWEFVNHQARLHQRLLTEEAKISQLFDAEEM
;
A
#
# COMPACT_ATOMS: atom_id res chain seq x y z
N MET A 1 -0.72 -2.34 -4.40
CA MET A 1 -0.58 -1.03 -3.77
C MET A 1 -1.21 -1.08 -2.39
N VAL A 2 -0.53 -0.49 -1.41
CA VAL A 2 -1.03 -0.32 -0.04
C VAL A 2 -1.10 1.18 0.25
N GLU A 3 -2.25 1.62 0.71
CA GLU A 3 -2.57 3.01 1.03
C GLU A 3 -2.88 3.19 2.51
N ASN A 4 -3.19 4.44 2.87
CA ASN A 4 -3.39 4.87 4.25
C ASN A 4 -2.21 4.52 5.16
N LEU A 5 -0.98 4.58 4.63
CA LEU A 5 0.22 4.39 5.42
C LEU A 5 0.49 5.63 6.28
N GLU A 6 1.18 5.44 7.40
CA GLU A 6 1.65 6.55 8.22
C GLU A 6 2.71 7.36 7.46
N LYS A 7 2.61 8.70 7.49
CA LYS A 7 3.63 9.55 6.86
C LYS A 7 4.96 9.38 7.57
N GLY A 8 6.03 9.24 6.80
CA GLY A 8 7.39 9.05 7.32
C GLY A 8 7.73 7.60 7.66
N ILE A 9 6.81 6.64 7.46
CA ILE A 9 7.17 5.23 7.62
C ILE A 9 8.27 4.84 6.64
N SER A 10 9.31 4.18 7.16
CA SER A 10 10.42 3.77 6.30
C SER A 10 10.04 2.52 5.49
N PRO A 11 10.49 2.40 4.22
CA PRO A 11 10.33 1.17 3.46
C PRO A 11 10.90 -0.06 4.19
N PHE A 12 12.00 0.11 4.91
CA PHE A 12 12.63 -0.96 5.69
C PHE A 12 11.73 -1.47 6.81
N THR A 13 11.06 -0.58 7.57
CA THR A 13 10.10 -0.95 8.61
C THR A 13 9.04 -1.90 8.04
N ILE A 14 8.49 -1.56 6.87
CA ILE A 14 7.46 -2.36 6.19
C ILE A 14 8.03 -3.72 5.75
N MET A 15 9.22 -3.72 5.14
CA MET A 15 9.88 -4.95 4.67
C MET A 15 10.19 -5.91 5.83
N GLU A 16 10.73 -5.39 6.93
CA GLU A 16 11.05 -6.17 8.13
C GLU A 16 9.79 -6.74 8.77
N PHE A 17 8.75 -5.92 8.94
CA PHE A 17 7.46 -6.36 9.48
C PHE A 17 6.86 -7.50 8.65
N ILE A 18 6.83 -7.36 7.32
CA ILE A 18 6.30 -8.40 6.44
C ILE A 18 7.14 -9.69 6.55
N HIS A 19 8.46 -9.57 6.60
CA HIS A 19 9.32 -10.74 6.78
C HIS A 19 9.07 -11.44 8.11
N GLN A 20 8.87 -10.70 9.20
CA GLN A 20 8.55 -11.26 10.51
C GLN A 20 7.19 -11.99 10.52
N GLN A 21 6.17 -11.43 9.86
CA GLN A 21 4.81 -11.97 9.90
C GLN A 21 4.58 -13.14 8.95
N VAL A 22 5.15 -13.09 7.74
CA VAL A 22 4.88 -14.09 6.70
C VAL A 22 6.13 -14.73 6.09
N SER A 23 7.33 -14.43 6.61
CA SER A 23 8.59 -15.05 6.16
C SER A 23 8.81 -14.95 4.64
N ILE A 24 8.51 -13.79 4.06
CA ILE A 24 8.80 -13.50 2.65
C ILE A 24 9.75 -12.30 2.56
N SER A 25 10.58 -12.28 1.52
CA SER A 25 11.30 -11.07 1.11
C SER A 25 10.43 -10.26 0.16
N CYS A 26 10.27 -8.97 0.43
CA CYS A 26 9.57 -8.03 -0.45
C CYS A 26 10.36 -6.73 -0.62
N GLN A 27 10.14 -6.02 -1.73
CA GLN A 27 10.59 -4.65 -1.93
C GLN A 27 9.46 -3.71 -1.58
N VAL A 28 9.78 -2.62 -0.90
CA VAL A 28 8.81 -1.58 -0.61
C VAL A 28 9.31 -0.27 -1.20
N LEU A 29 8.43 0.42 -1.91
CA LEU A 29 8.60 1.81 -2.28
C LEU A 29 7.48 2.60 -1.61
N VAL A 30 7.84 3.54 -0.73
CA VAL A 30 6.88 4.50 -0.17
C VAL A 30 6.93 5.75 -1.05
N SER A 31 5.80 6.12 -1.64
CA SER A 31 5.70 7.31 -2.48
C SER A 31 5.80 8.58 -1.63
N PRO A 32 6.47 9.64 -2.13
CA PRO A 32 6.41 10.95 -1.50
C PRO A 32 4.96 11.41 -1.35
N SER A 33 4.63 11.97 -0.19
CA SER A 33 3.30 12.52 0.08
C SER A 33 3.36 14.04 0.11
N LEU A 34 2.34 14.70 -0.43
CA LEU A 34 2.19 16.16 -0.34
C LEU A 34 1.97 16.57 1.12
N SER A 35 2.24 17.83 1.45
CA SER A 35 1.96 18.38 2.78
C SER A 35 0.46 18.31 3.12
N SER A 36 -0.40 18.52 2.11
CA SER A 36 -1.86 18.44 2.20
C SER A 36 -2.41 17.01 2.30
N GLU A 37 -1.65 16.00 1.90
CA GLU A 37 -2.08 14.61 2.03
C GLU A 37 -1.97 14.14 3.49
N ALA A 38 -3.03 13.54 4.00
CA ALA A 38 -3.12 13.05 5.38
C ALA A 38 -2.44 11.67 5.59
N TYR A 39 -2.03 11.01 4.51
CA TYR A 39 -1.50 9.66 4.52
C TYR A 39 -0.41 9.47 3.46
N ALA A 40 0.38 8.42 3.60
CA ALA A 40 1.32 7.96 2.58
C ALA A 40 0.78 6.72 1.85
N ARG A 41 1.36 6.44 0.68
CA ARG A 41 1.05 5.24 -0.11
C ARG A 41 2.33 4.52 -0.48
N GLY A 42 2.24 3.21 -0.68
CA GLY A 42 3.39 2.40 -1.01
C GLY A 42 3.06 1.23 -1.93
N THR A 43 4.10 0.79 -2.63
CA THR A 43 4.06 -0.40 -3.48
C THR A 43 4.91 -1.48 -2.86
N ILE A 44 4.32 -2.66 -2.70
CA ILE A 44 5.00 -3.84 -2.19
C ILE A 44 5.16 -4.82 -3.36
N THR A 45 6.40 -5.14 -3.68
CA THR A 45 6.76 -6.05 -4.77
C THR A 45 7.37 -7.32 -4.20
N VAL A 46 6.97 -8.48 -4.75
CA VAL A 46 7.46 -9.80 -4.34
C VAL A 46 7.97 -10.56 -5.56
N ASN A 47 8.89 -11.50 -5.34
CA ASN A 47 9.62 -12.19 -6.41
C ASN A 47 8.87 -13.37 -7.06
N SER A 48 7.68 -13.75 -6.56
CA SER A 48 6.95 -14.90 -7.08
C SER A 48 5.45 -14.79 -6.81
N LYS A 49 4.64 -15.46 -7.64
CA LYS A 49 3.20 -15.59 -7.43
C LYS A 49 2.87 -16.24 -6.08
N LYS A 50 3.64 -17.27 -5.67
CA LYS A 50 3.48 -17.91 -4.36
C LYS A 50 3.63 -16.91 -3.21
N ASN A 51 4.63 -16.03 -3.27
CA ASN A 51 4.82 -15.00 -2.25
C ASN A 51 3.75 -13.91 -2.33
N LEU A 52 3.24 -13.61 -3.54
CA LEU A 52 2.11 -12.69 -3.70
C LEU A 52 0.85 -13.25 -3.04
N ASP A 53 0.54 -14.51 -3.29
CA ASP A 53 -0.64 -15.17 -2.71
C ASP A 53 -0.53 -15.26 -1.19
N LYS A 54 0.67 -15.60 -0.66
CA LYS A 54 0.94 -15.63 0.78
C LYS A 54 0.79 -14.24 1.41
N LEU A 55 1.33 -13.20 0.77
CA LEU A 55 1.21 -11.83 1.26
C LEU A 55 -0.24 -11.34 1.21
N SER A 56 -0.94 -11.54 0.10
CA SER A 56 -2.35 -11.15 -0.02
C SER A 56 -3.21 -11.86 1.02
N GLY A 57 -3.04 -13.18 1.21
CA GLY A 57 -3.80 -13.93 2.21
C GLY A 57 -3.57 -13.45 3.64
N PHE A 58 -2.40 -12.89 3.92
CA PHE A 58 -2.13 -12.21 5.19
C PHE A 58 -2.80 -10.83 5.24
N LEU A 59 -2.49 -9.93 4.30
CA LEU A 59 -2.98 -8.55 4.33
C LEU A 59 -4.51 -8.41 4.21
N GLU A 60 -5.18 -9.36 3.55
CA GLU A 60 -6.63 -9.36 3.30
C GLU A 60 -7.40 -10.25 4.28
N ASN A 61 -6.73 -10.83 5.28
CA ASN A 61 -7.37 -11.70 6.25
C ASN A 61 -8.41 -10.91 7.09
N PRO A 62 -9.68 -11.35 7.16
CA PRO A 62 -10.71 -10.66 7.92
C PRO A 62 -10.52 -10.73 9.44
N ASP A 63 -9.72 -11.67 9.94
CA ASP A 63 -9.49 -11.90 11.36
C ASP A 63 -8.45 -10.94 11.95
N HIS A 64 -7.80 -10.11 11.14
CA HIS A 64 -6.86 -9.12 11.62
C HIS A 64 -6.73 -7.87 10.74
N SER A 65 -6.10 -6.85 11.30
CA SER A 65 -5.71 -5.65 10.56
C SER A 65 -4.29 -5.25 10.94
N ILE A 66 -3.57 -4.67 9.99
CA ILE A 66 -2.25 -4.08 10.26
C ILE A 66 -2.46 -2.60 10.50
N ILE A 67 -1.94 -2.10 11.62
CA ILE A 67 -2.04 -0.68 11.97
C ILE A 67 -0.66 -0.10 12.30
N SER A 68 -0.51 1.20 12.05
CA SER A 68 0.63 1.95 12.57
C SER A 68 0.54 2.10 14.10
N SER A 69 1.64 2.50 14.73
CA SER A 69 1.67 2.88 16.16
C SER A 69 0.69 3.99 16.52
N LYS A 70 0.26 4.80 15.53
CA LYS A 70 -0.79 5.82 15.68
C LYS A 70 -2.21 5.32 15.35
N GLY A 71 -2.38 4.01 15.15
CA GLY A 71 -3.68 3.38 14.91
C GLY A 71 -4.17 3.40 13.46
N ARG A 72 -3.35 3.86 12.51
CA ARG A 72 -3.77 4.00 11.11
C ARG A 72 -3.76 2.63 10.40
N PRO A 73 -4.90 2.14 9.86
CA PRO A 73 -4.98 0.84 9.22
C PRO A 73 -4.45 0.86 7.79
N TRP A 74 -3.75 -0.21 7.40
CA TRP A 74 -3.36 -0.42 6.02
C TRP A 74 -4.57 -0.77 5.15
N VAL A 75 -4.62 -0.18 3.96
CA VAL A 75 -5.67 -0.45 2.97
C VAL A 75 -5.06 -0.94 1.68
N ILE A 76 -5.45 -2.11 1.21
CA ILE A 76 -5.02 -2.61 -0.09
C ILE A 76 -5.99 -2.10 -1.13
N THR A 77 -5.49 -1.26 -2.04
CA THR A 77 -6.31 -0.68 -3.12
C THR A 77 -6.07 -1.36 -4.46
N GLU A 78 -4.95 -2.06 -4.61
CA GLU A 78 -4.61 -2.71 -5.88
C GLU A 78 -3.77 -3.97 -5.68
N LYS A 79 -4.11 -5.03 -6.40
CA LYS A 79 -3.31 -6.25 -6.53
C LYS A 79 -3.13 -6.56 -8.01
N ARG A 80 -1.88 -6.59 -8.49
CA ARG A 80 -1.55 -6.91 -9.88
C ARG A 80 -0.34 -7.84 -9.96
N LEU A 81 -0.34 -8.71 -10.97
CA LEU A 81 0.86 -9.41 -11.40
C LEU A 81 1.68 -8.42 -12.24
N ALA A 82 2.92 -8.16 -11.82
CA ALA A 82 3.84 -7.39 -12.64
C ALA A 82 4.29 -8.29 -13.79
N HIS A 83 3.88 -7.96 -15.02
CA HIS A 83 4.15 -8.80 -16.19
C HIS A 83 5.57 -8.62 -16.74
N ASP A 84 6.31 -7.58 -16.32
CA ASP A 84 7.60 -7.21 -16.91
C ASP A 84 8.68 -6.80 -15.88
N ILE A 85 8.88 -7.57 -14.80
CA ILE A 85 10.04 -7.34 -13.93
C ILE A 85 11.21 -8.19 -14.42
N SER A 86 12.29 -7.54 -14.86
CA SER A 86 13.50 -8.24 -15.32
C SER A 86 14.13 -9.08 -14.20
N LEU A 87 14.75 -10.22 -14.55
CA LEU A 87 15.50 -11.07 -13.61
C LEU A 87 16.62 -10.29 -12.91
N ALA A 88 17.27 -9.36 -13.61
CA ALA A 88 18.29 -8.48 -13.05
C ALA A 88 17.73 -7.59 -11.92
N SER A 89 16.52 -7.05 -12.11
CA SER A 89 15.82 -6.26 -11.08
C SER A 89 15.48 -7.11 -9.86
N ILE A 90 15.05 -8.37 -10.06
CA ILE A 90 14.77 -9.31 -8.95
C ILE A 90 16.07 -9.63 -8.19
N GLN A 91 17.18 -9.80 -8.89
CA GLN A 91 18.45 -10.17 -8.26
C GLN A 91 19.08 -9.00 -7.50
N ALA A 92 19.05 -7.79 -8.08
CA ALA A 92 19.42 -6.56 -7.38
C ALA A 92 18.53 -6.33 -6.15
N PHE A 93 17.24 -6.64 -6.26
CA PHE A 93 16.31 -6.59 -5.13
C PHE A 93 16.72 -7.51 -3.98
N ILE A 94 17.02 -8.78 -4.26
CA ILE A 94 17.45 -9.75 -3.23
C ILE A 94 18.76 -9.30 -2.58
N ALA A 95 19.72 -8.83 -3.37
CA ALA A 95 21.02 -8.35 -2.87
C ALA A 95 20.87 -7.12 -1.95
N ASN A 96 20.04 -6.15 -2.35
CA ASN A 96 19.76 -4.97 -1.53
C ASN A 96 19.08 -5.34 -0.21
N TYR A 97 18.11 -6.26 -0.25
CA TYR A 97 17.44 -6.74 0.96
C TYR A 97 18.42 -7.42 1.93
N GLN A 98 19.26 -8.32 1.43
CA GLN A 98 20.28 -9.01 2.24
C GLN A 98 21.29 -8.04 2.84
N THR A 99 21.66 -7.00 2.09
CA THR A 99 22.60 -5.97 2.56
C THR A 99 21.97 -5.13 3.67
N MET A 100 20.71 -4.72 3.50
CA MET A 100 19.95 -3.95 4.50
C MET A 100 19.71 -4.75 5.79
N LEU A 101 19.43 -6.05 5.67
CA LEU A 101 19.28 -6.93 6.84
C LEU A 101 20.59 -7.11 7.62
N ARG A 102 21.75 -7.10 6.94
CA ARG A 102 23.06 -7.28 7.57
C ARG A 102 23.57 -6.01 8.24
N SER A 103 23.18 -4.83 7.76
CA SER A 103 23.73 -3.55 8.21
C SER A 103 23.07 -2.98 9.48
N ARG A 104 21.88 -3.47 9.86
CA ARG A 104 21.17 -3.00 11.05
C ARG A 104 21.02 -4.13 12.06
N LYS A 105 21.27 -3.86 13.36
CA LYS A 105 20.76 -4.73 14.42
C LYS A 105 19.24 -4.75 14.28
N ILE A 106 18.65 -5.94 14.33
CA ILE A 106 17.19 -6.15 14.34
C ILE A 106 16.67 -5.53 15.65
N GLU A 107 16.46 -4.22 15.63
CA GLU A 107 15.64 -3.55 16.63
C GLU A 107 14.21 -3.72 16.14
N THR A 108 13.42 -4.50 16.87
CA THR A 108 11.99 -4.65 16.61
C THR A 108 11.34 -3.28 16.61
N SER A 109 11.04 -2.75 15.43
CA SER A 109 10.34 -1.49 15.28
C SER A 109 8.89 -1.68 15.70
N ASN A 110 8.48 -1.01 16.77
CA ASN A 110 7.10 -0.99 17.25
C ASN A 110 6.19 -0.05 16.42
N GLU A 111 6.63 0.38 15.23
CA GLU A 111 5.87 1.27 14.35
C GLU A 111 4.66 0.59 13.70
N LEU A 112 4.65 -0.74 13.61
CA LEU A 112 3.60 -1.54 13.00
C LEU A 112 3.19 -2.68 13.92
N LYS A 113 1.89 -2.98 13.98
CA LYS A 113 1.37 -4.14 14.69
C LYS A 113 0.18 -4.78 13.97
N VAL A 114 0.00 -6.07 14.23
CA VAL A 114 -1.21 -6.81 13.86
C VAL A 114 -2.19 -6.72 15.03
N VAL A 115 -3.40 -6.26 14.76
CA VAL A 115 -4.53 -6.28 15.72
C VAL A 115 -5.54 -7.34 15.30
N LEU A 116 -6.03 -8.11 16.26
CA LEU A 116 -6.92 -9.25 16.02
C LEU A 116 -8.39 -8.86 16.15
N SER A 117 -9.23 -9.52 15.37
CA SER A 117 -10.69 -9.41 15.45
C SER A 117 -11.20 -9.67 16.86
N GLY A 118 -12.23 -8.91 17.25
CA GLY A 118 -12.79 -8.93 18.61
C GLY A 118 -12.10 -7.99 19.61
N THR A 119 -11.01 -7.31 19.24
CA THR A 119 -10.40 -6.26 20.07
C THR A 119 -10.99 -4.88 19.76
N GLU A 120 -11.00 -3.97 20.74
CA GLU A 120 -11.42 -2.58 20.54
C GLU A 120 -10.53 -1.85 19.52
N GLU A 121 -9.23 -2.14 19.54
CA GLU A 121 -8.28 -1.60 18.56
C GLU A 121 -8.62 -2.04 17.13
N PHE A 122 -8.98 -3.31 16.94
CA PHE A 122 -9.43 -3.81 15.64
C PHE A 122 -10.73 -3.14 15.19
N ASN A 123 -11.71 -2.98 16.08
CA ASN A 123 -12.96 -2.31 15.74
C ASN A 123 -12.72 -0.86 15.29
N THR A 124 -11.84 -0.14 16.00
CA THR A 124 -11.41 1.21 15.64
C THR A 124 -10.69 1.23 14.29
N ALA A 125 -9.78 0.28 14.07
CA ALA A 125 -9.07 0.13 12.80
C ALA A 125 -10.04 -0.13 11.63
N MET A 126 -11.08 -0.94 11.84
CA MET A 126 -12.09 -1.20 10.82
C MET A 126 -12.93 0.03 10.49
N LEU A 127 -13.32 0.83 11.48
CA LEU A 127 -14.01 2.10 11.24
C LEU A 127 -13.15 3.06 10.40
N LEU A 128 -11.86 3.20 10.73
CA LEU A 128 -10.93 4.03 9.97
C LEU A 128 -10.69 3.50 8.55
N LYS A 129 -10.63 2.17 8.39
CA LYS A 129 -10.49 1.51 7.07
C LYS A 129 -11.72 1.75 6.19
N ASN A 130 -12.92 1.67 6.76
CA ASN A 130 -14.16 1.95 6.06
C ASN A 130 -14.26 3.43 5.64
N LEU A 131 -13.91 4.35 6.56
CA LEU A 131 -13.83 5.77 6.24
C LEU A 131 -12.86 6.06 5.08
N PHE A 132 -11.70 5.39 5.08
CA PHE A 132 -10.73 5.53 4.00
C PHE A 132 -11.29 5.01 2.67
N TRP A 133 -12.01 3.89 2.68
CA TRP A 133 -12.69 3.38 1.48
C TRP A 133 -13.73 4.35 0.93
N GLU A 134 -14.54 4.98 1.80
CA GLU A 134 -15.50 6.01 1.39
C GLU A 134 -14.78 7.20 0.72
N PHE A 135 -13.64 7.62 1.28
CA PHE A 135 -12.81 8.67 0.70
C PHE A 135 -12.27 8.30 -0.68
N VAL A 136 -11.68 7.11 -0.85
CA VAL A 136 -11.17 6.63 -2.15
C VAL A 136 -12.30 6.56 -3.19
N ASN A 137 -13.47 6.06 -2.79
CA ASN A 137 -14.65 6.01 -3.67
C ASN A 137 -15.13 7.42 -4.05
N HIS A 138 -15.01 8.40 -3.15
CA HIS A 138 -15.32 9.79 -3.48
C HIS A 138 -14.33 10.38 -4.48
N GLN A 139 -13.03 10.17 -4.29
CA GLN A 139 -12.00 10.59 -5.25
C GLN A 139 -12.22 9.99 -6.64
N ALA A 140 -12.52 8.69 -6.71
CA ALA A 140 -12.81 8.02 -7.98
C ALA A 140 -13.99 8.67 -8.72
N ARG A 141 -15.08 9.02 -8.02
CA ARG A 141 -16.23 9.72 -8.61
C ARG A 141 -15.87 11.12 -9.10
N LEU A 142 -15.02 11.85 -8.38
CA LEU A 142 -14.53 13.16 -8.81
C LEU A 142 -13.69 13.04 -10.10
N HIS A 143 -12.82 12.05 -10.20
CA HIS A 143 -12.06 11.78 -11.42
C HIS A 143 -12.96 11.45 -12.61
N GLN A 144 -13.99 10.61 -12.43
CA GLN A 144 -14.96 10.30 -13.49
C GLN A 144 -15.74 11.54 -13.94
N ARG A 145 -16.14 12.39 -12.99
CA ARG A 145 -16.79 13.66 -13.32
C ARG A 145 -15.86 14.57 -14.12
N LEU A 146 -14.59 14.70 -13.73
CA LEU A 146 -13.62 15.50 -14.46
C LEU A 146 -13.49 15.03 -15.91
N LEU A 147 -13.26 13.73 -16.13
CA LEU A 147 -13.15 13.14 -17.47
C LEU A 147 -14.39 13.41 -18.33
N THR A 148 -15.58 13.36 -17.71
CA THR A 148 -16.85 13.62 -18.41
C THR A 148 -16.96 15.09 -18.84
N GLU A 149 -16.61 16.03 -17.97
CA GLU A 149 -16.65 17.46 -18.30
C GLU A 149 -15.58 17.85 -19.32
N GLU A 150 -14.38 17.27 -19.23
CA GLU A 150 -13.32 17.45 -20.24
C GLU A 150 -13.80 16.96 -21.62
N ALA A 151 -14.44 15.79 -21.70
CA ALA A 151 -14.98 15.27 -22.95
C ALA A 151 -16.06 16.17 -23.57
N LYS A 152 -16.95 16.74 -22.75
CA LYS A 152 -17.97 17.70 -23.22
C LYS A 152 -17.32 18.97 -23.79
N ILE A 153 -16.29 19.48 -23.12
CA ILE A 153 -15.56 20.67 -23.59
C ILE A 153 -14.89 20.38 -24.93
N SER A 154 -14.22 19.23 -25.09
CA SER A 154 -13.60 18.86 -26.37
C SER A 154 -14.62 18.77 -27.52
N GLN A 155 -15.80 18.20 -27.27
CA GLN A 155 -16.86 18.10 -28.28
C GLN A 155 -17.43 19.46 -28.74
N LEU A 156 -17.37 20.49 -27.89
CA LEU A 156 -17.79 21.85 -28.29
C LEU A 156 -16.84 22.44 -29.33
N PHE A 157 -15.53 22.20 -29.19
CA PHE A 157 -14.53 22.67 -30.16
C PHE A 157 -14.65 21.95 -31.51
N ASP A 158 -14.92 20.64 -31.51
CA ASP A 158 -15.10 19.87 -32.74
C ASP A 158 -16.37 20.29 -33.53
N ALA A 159 -17.35 20.91 -32.87
CA ALA A 159 -18.59 21.37 -33.48
C ALA A 159 -18.51 22.80 -34.05
N GLU A 160 -17.53 23.61 -33.63
CA GLU A 160 -17.32 24.98 -34.15
C GLU A 160 -16.45 25.02 -35.42
N GLU A 161 -15.76 23.93 -35.76
CA GLU A 161 -14.94 23.79 -36.99
C GLU A 161 -15.69 23.18 -38.20
N MET A 162 -17.00 22.90 -38.08
CA MET A 162 -17.89 22.45 -39.17
C MET A 162 -18.86 23.54 -39.62
#